data_AF-A0AAN6RID2-F1
#
_entry.id   AF-A0AAN6RID2-F1
#
_cell.length_a   1.000
_cell.length_b   1.000
_cell.length_c   1.000
_cell.angle_alpha   90.00
_cell.angle_beta   90.00
_cell.angle_gamma   90.00
#
_symmetry.space_group_name_H-M   'P 1'
#
loop_
_entity.id
_entity.type
_entity.pdbx_description
1 polymer ?
#
loop_
_entity_poly.entity_id
_entity_poly.type
_entity_poly.pdbx_seq_one_letter_code
_entity_poly.pdbx_strand_id
1 'polypeptide(L)'
;MLFNLDKKSRSITQASDTSPTGSTDEFRDDATSQSRKYRLTNKIIDRACAYSGLLYTSFSFIFFIASGNFPPAAPSLTAEQVVAHYHKHNVGYKVGASFFVLAGAFYGSFTSVMSQQMKRIPGVGHTLISAQEVSGAWACITFSVPAIFFATTAYRLDRPPEITQALNDLSWMMTFMPFAPFIVQNWAFAFAVFMDRRAKPLFPALVGWVNLVSPILLGSGIAMHCVKRGPFAWDGALTFWLTAVVFGIQSIVNIWYTLVAIEKDLD
;
A
#
# COMPACT_ATOMS: atom_id res chain seq x y z
N MET A 1 26.98 46.39 39.63
CA MET A 1 26.13 47.24 38.76
C MET A 1 24.69 46.86 39.05
N LEU A 2 23.92 47.45 39.98
CA LEU A 2 23.53 48.85 40.25
C LEU A 2 22.71 49.52 39.11
N PHE A 3 21.37 49.44 39.25
CA PHE A 3 20.36 50.52 39.32
C PHE A 3 20.07 51.51 38.15
N ASN A 4 18.75 51.63 37.88
CA ASN A 4 17.91 52.80 37.52
C ASN A 4 18.12 53.58 36.19
N LEU A 5 17.08 53.67 35.32
CA LEU A 5 15.95 54.63 35.27
C LEU A 5 16.35 56.08 34.92
N ASP A 6 15.96 56.61 33.76
CA ASP A 6 14.72 57.41 33.54
C ASP A 6 14.80 58.40 32.34
N LYS A 7 13.64 58.54 31.67
CA LYS A 7 13.04 59.64 30.87
C LYS A 7 13.88 60.72 30.13
N LYS A 8 13.42 61.02 28.90
CA LYS A 8 12.90 62.36 28.59
C LYS A 8 11.80 62.38 27.50
N SER A 9 10.73 63.10 27.83
CA SER A 9 9.47 63.38 27.12
C SER A 9 9.62 64.25 25.87
N ARG A 10 8.70 64.11 24.90
CA ARG A 10 8.05 65.25 24.19
C ARG A 10 6.64 64.87 23.70
N SER A 11 5.67 65.68 24.12
CA SER A 11 4.26 65.71 23.71
C SER A 11 4.08 66.78 22.64
N ILE A 12 3.27 66.52 21.60
CA ILE A 12 2.52 67.54 20.83
C ILE A 12 1.14 66.95 20.46
N THR A 13 0.10 67.76 20.71
CA THR A 13 -1.32 67.45 20.64
C THR A 13 -1.97 67.93 19.32
N GLN A 14 -2.91 67.11 18.81
CA GLN A 14 -4.08 67.33 17.92
C GLN A 14 -4.04 68.27 16.70
N ALA A 15 -4.59 67.75 15.58
CA ALA A 15 -5.59 68.45 14.79
C ALA A 15 -6.58 67.44 14.18
N SER A 16 -7.87 67.71 14.37
CA SER A 16 -9.03 67.03 13.79
C SER A 16 -9.30 67.55 12.38
N ASP A 17 -9.67 66.69 11.43
CA ASP A 17 -10.50 67.13 10.31
C ASP A 17 -11.39 66.02 9.74
N THR A 18 -12.49 66.49 9.16
CA THR A 18 -13.78 65.83 8.96
C THR A 18 -13.90 65.02 7.66
N SER A 19 -14.76 63.98 7.68
CA SER A 19 -15.02 63.00 6.61
C SER A 19 -15.76 63.56 5.37
N PRO A 20 -15.68 62.87 4.22
CA PRO A 20 -16.93 62.32 3.69
C PRO A 20 -16.84 60.85 3.22
N THR A 21 -17.90 60.13 3.56
CA THR A 21 -18.25 58.75 3.23
C THR A 21 -18.49 58.54 1.73
N GLY A 22 -17.81 57.55 1.14
CA GLY A 22 -18.07 57.09 -0.23
C GLY A 22 -17.27 55.86 -0.62
N SER A 23 -17.97 54.75 -0.84
CA SER A 23 -17.62 53.63 -1.74
C SER A 23 -16.49 52.63 -1.41
N THR A 24 -16.17 52.33 -0.15
CA THR A 24 -15.22 51.23 0.15
C THR A 24 -15.82 49.95 0.74
N ASP A 25 -17.08 49.97 1.20
CA ASP A 25 -17.68 48.78 1.82
C ASP A 25 -18.35 47.82 0.82
N GLU A 26 -18.89 48.30 -0.31
CA GLU A 26 -19.51 47.40 -1.31
C GLU A 26 -18.50 46.49 -2.02
N PHE A 27 -17.23 46.89 -2.12
CA PHE A 27 -16.19 46.04 -2.71
C PHE A 27 -15.57 45.04 -1.71
N ARG A 28 -15.91 45.17 -0.41
CA ARG A 28 -15.37 44.30 0.65
C ARG A 28 -16.25 43.08 0.93
N ASP A 29 -17.53 43.15 0.60
CA ASP A 29 -18.47 42.06 0.83
C ASP A 29 -18.43 41.00 -0.28
N ASP A 30 -18.13 41.37 -1.53
CA ASP A 30 -18.05 40.42 -2.65
C ASP A 30 -16.76 39.58 -2.67
N ALA A 31 -15.74 39.98 -1.91
CA ALA A 31 -14.51 39.19 -1.72
C ALA A 31 -14.68 38.02 -0.74
N THR A 32 -15.85 37.86 -0.11
CA THR A 32 -16.18 36.69 0.71
C THR A 32 -16.84 35.56 -0.08
N SER A 33 -17.04 35.74 -1.40
CA SER A 33 -17.55 34.72 -2.29
C SER A 33 -16.43 33.81 -2.83
N GLN A 34 -16.42 32.58 -2.33
CA GLN A 34 -15.87 31.38 -2.98
C GLN A 34 -14.34 31.22 -3.08
N SER A 35 -13.71 30.92 -1.94
CA SER A 35 -12.78 29.78 -1.95
C SER A 35 -13.25 28.77 -0.91
N ARG A 36 -14.04 27.80 -1.35
CA ARG A 36 -14.27 26.58 -0.58
C ARG A 36 -12.95 25.80 -0.61
N LYS A 37 -11.95 26.26 0.15
CA LYS A 37 -10.69 25.53 0.36
C LYS A 37 -11.08 24.14 0.79
N TYR A 38 -10.83 23.13 -0.04
CA TYR A 38 -11.04 21.73 0.32
C TYR A 38 -10.26 21.48 1.62
N ARG A 39 -10.96 21.42 2.75
CA ARG A 39 -10.35 21.25 4.07
C ARG A 39 -9.99 19.77 4.19
N LEU A 40 -8.82 19.41 3.68
CA LEU A 40 -8.27 18.07 3.80
C LEU A 40 -8.09 17.76 5.30
N THR A 41 -8.82 16.77 5.82
CA THR A 41 -8.68 16.31 7.21
C THR A 41 -7.85 15.05 7.26
N ASN A 42 -7.18 14.78 8.39
CA ASN A 42 -6.43 13.53 8.58
C ASN A 42 -7.30 12.29 8.33
N LYS A 43 -8.59 12.35 8.71
CA LYS A 43 -9.56 11.27 8.46
C LYS A 43 -9.83 11.04 6.97
N ILE A 44 -9.84 12.08 6.14
CA ILE A 44 -9.97 11.94 4.68
C ILE A 44 -8.71 11.30 4.09
N ILE A 45 -7.52 11.69 4.57
CA ILE A 45 -6.24 11.11 4.14
C ILE A 45 -6.19 9.62 4.52
N ASP A 46 -6.51 9.28 5.76
CA ASP A 46 -6.54 7.88 6.23
C ASP A 46 -7.51 7.04 5.41
N ARG A 47 -8.71 7.55 5.09
CA ARG A 47 -9.68 6.87 4.21
C ARG A 47 -9.10 6.65 2.82
N ALA A 48 -8.47 7.66 2.23
CA ALA A 48 -7.86 7.53 0.90
C ALA A 48 -6.75 6.46 0.90
N CYS A 49 -5.90 6.43 1.93
CA CYS A 49 -4.90 5.39 2.12
C CYS A 49 -5.51 4.02 2.42
N ALA A 50 -6.67 3.93 3.06
CA ALA A 50 -7.35 2.64 3.26
C ALA A 50 -7.92 2.11 1.94
N TYR A 51 -8.48 2.98 1.10
CA TYR A 51 -8.98 2.62 -0.24
C TYR A 51 -7.87 2.23 -1.21
N SER A 52 -6.63 2.68 -1.00
CA SER A 52 -5.49 2.16 -1.79
C SER A 52 -5.31 0.65 -1.63
N GLY A 53 -5.79 0.08 -0.53
CA GLY A 53 -5.90 -1.36 -0.35
C GLY A 53 -6.67 -2.07 -1.47
N LEU A 54 -7.80 -1.50 -1.89
CA LEU A 54 -8.60 -2.02 -2.99
C LEU A 54 -7.89 -1.82 -4.33
N LEU A 55 -7.22 -0.68 -4.50
CA LEU A 55 -6.52 -0.35 -5.73
C LEU A 55 -5.34 -1.30 -5.99
N TYR A 56 -4.47 -1.55 -5.01
CA TYR A 56 -3.34 -2.47 -5.23
C TYR A 56 -3.83 -3.88 -5.59
N THR A 57 -4.87 -4.35 -4.90
CA THR A 57 -5.44 -5.67 -5.13
C THR A 57 -6.00 -5.75 -6.55
N SER A 58 -6.83 -4.77 -6.92
CA SER A 58 -7.45 -4.69 -8.25
C SER A 58 -6.41 -4.60 -9.37
N PHE A 59 -5.38 -3.77 -9.19
CA PHE A 59 -4.32 -3.59 -10.18
C PHE A 59 -3.47 -4.86 -10.38
N SER A 60 -3.24 -5.62 -9.30
CA SER A 60 -2.59 -6.92 -9.39
C SER A 60 -3.41 -7.92 -10.21
N PHE A 61 -4.73 -8.01 -9.96
CA PHE A 61 -5.61 -8.87 -10.76
C PHE A 61 -5.70 -8.43 -12.22
N ILE A 62 -5.78 -7.12 -12.48
CA ILE A 62 -5.75 -6.57 -13.84
C ILE A 62 -4.50 -7.04 -14.58
N PHE A 63 -3.32 -7.00 -13.95
CA PHE A 63 -2.09 -7.51 -14.54
C PHE A 63 -2.17 -9.01 -14.85
N PHE A 64 -2.53 -9.86 -13.88
CA PHE A 64 -2.57 -11.31 -14.10
C PHE A 64 -3.58 -11.70 -15.16
N ILE A 65 -4.76 -11.09 -15.19
CA ILE A 65 -5.78 -11.35 -16.19
C ILE A 65 -5.33 -10.86 -17.58
N ALA A 66 -4.87 -9.61 -17.69
CA ALA A 66 -4.47 -9.02 -18.97
C ALA A 66 -3.27 -9.73 -19.60
N SER A 67 -2.31 -10.16 -18.79
CA SER A 67 -1.14 -10.92 -19.25
C SER A 67 -1.41 -12.39 -19.55
N GLY A 68 -2.64 -12.89 -19.31
CA GLY A 68 -3.00 -14.29 -19.51
C GLY A 68 -2.42 -15.24 -18.45
N ASN A 69 -2.03 -14.71 -17.28
CA ASN A 69 -1.42 -15.43 -16.17
C ASN A 69 -2.37 -15.61 -14.97
N PHE A 70 -3.67 -15.76 -15.26
CA PHE A 70 -4.66 -16.16 -14.28
C PHE A 70 -5.36 -17.44 -14.75
N PRO A 71 -4.88 -18.64 -14.37
CA PRO A 71 -3.73 -18.93 -13.48
C PRO A 71 -2.34 -18.71 -14.16
N PRO A 72 -1.24 -18.70 -13.38
CA PRO A 72 0.12 -18.51 -13.88
C PRO A 72 0.51 -19.45 -15.03
N ALA A 73 1.28 -18.94 -15.99
CA ALA A 73 1.91 -19.78 -17.00
C ALA A 73 2.83 -20.82 -16.33
N ALA A 74 2.72 -22.08 -16.72
CA ALA A 74 3.40 -23.18 -16.03
C ALA A 74 4.94 -23.09 -16.12
N PRO A 75 5.69 -23.45 -15.06
CA PRO A 75 7.16 -23.55 -15.07
C PRO A 75 7.70 -24.66 -15.99
N SER A 76 6.82 -25.53 -16.47
CA SER A 76 7.17 -26.64 -17.36
C SER A 76 7.06 -26.30 -18.86
N LEU A 77 6.65 -25.08 -19.20
CA LEU A 77 6.62 -24.60 -20.59
C LEU A 77 8.03 -24.60 -21.20
N THR A 78 8.13 -24.98 -22.47
CA THR A 78 9.38 -24.81 -23.23
C THR A 78 9.66 -23.33 -23.48
N ALA A 79 10.90 -23.00 -23.84
CA ALA A 79 11.29 -21.62 -24.12
C ALA A 79 10.43 -20.99 -25.25
N GLU A 80 10.12 -21.76 -26.29
CA GLU A 80 9.28 -21.34 -27.41
C GLU A 80 7.83 -21.12 -26.97
N GLN A 81 7.31 -21.97 -26.09
CA GLN A 81 5.96 -21.83 -25.55
C GLN A 81 5.85 -20.57 -24.67
N VAL A 82 6.89 -20.25 -23.89
CA VAL A 82 6.95 -18.98 -23.14
C VAL A 82 6.94 -17.80 -24.10
N VAL A 83 7.78 -17.79 -25.14
CA VAL A 83 7.80 -16.72 -26.16
C VAL A 83 6.42 -16.56 -26.81
N ALA A 84 5.79 -17.67 -27.23
CA ALA A 84 4.44 -17.65 -27.81
C ALA A 84 3.39 -17.07 -26.86
N HIS A 85 3.48 -17.36 -25.56
CA HIS A 85 2.61 -16.78 -24.54
C HIS A 85 2.76 -15.26 -24.45
N TYR A 86 4.00 -14.74 -24.43
CA TYR A 86 4.25 -13.30 -24.42
C TYR A 86 3.81 -12.60 -25.70
N HIS A 87 3.93 -13.23 -26.87
CA HIS A 87 3.40 -12.67 -28.11
C HIS A 87 1.87 -12.59 -28.07
N LYS A 88 1.20 -13.65 -27.62
CA LYS A 88 -0.27 -13.71 -27.52
C LYS A 88 -0.84 -12.63 -26.60
N HIS A 89 -0.18 -12.35 -25.48
CA HIS A 89 -0.66 -11.38 -24.48
C HIS A 89 0.21 -10.11 -24.40
N ASN A 90 0.91 -9.74 -25.48
CA ASN A 90 1.95 -8.68 -25.44
C ASN A 90 1.44 -7.33 -24.93
N VAL A 91 0.27 -6.89 -25.42
CA VAL A 91 -0.37 -5.63 -24.96
C VAL A 91 -0.72 -5.73 -23.48
N GLY A 92 -1.22 -6.89 -23.05
CA GLY A 92 -1.57 -7.16 -21.67
C GLY A 92 -0.37 -7.10 -20.73
N TYR A 93 0.78 -7.66 -21.11
CA TYR A 93 2.01 -7.50 -20.33
C TYR A 93 2.49 -6.05 -20.28
N LYS A 94 2.48 -5.33 -21.40
CA LYS A 94 2.95 -3.93 -21.47
C LYS A 94 2.13 -2.99 -20.59
N VAL A 95 0.80 -3.06 -20.70
CA VAL A 95 -0.11 -2.20 -19.94
C VAL A 95 -0.27 -2.71 -18.50
N GLY A 96 -0.44 -4.02 -18.34
CA GLY A 96 -0.63 -4.65 -17.03
C GLY A 96 0.57 -4.46 -16.12
N ALA A 97 1.81 -4.52 -16.64
CA ALA A 97 2.98 -4.29 -15.82
C ALA A 97 3.00 -2.88 -15.20
N SER A 98 2.50 -1.86 -15.90
CA SER A 98 2.34 -0.52 -15.31
C SER A 98 1.37 -0.52 -14.13
N PHE A 99 0.23 -1.20 -14.25
CA PHE A 99 -0.70 -1.37 -13.13
C PHE A 99 -0.06 -2.14 -11.97
N PHE A 100 0.74 -3.16 -12.25
CA PHE A 100 1.38 -3.95 -11.22
C PHE A 100 2.48 -3.17 -10.47
N VAL A 101 3.22 -2.29 -11.16
CA VAL A 101 4.11 -1.31 -10.48
C VAL A 101 3.30 -0.37 -9.59
N LEU A 102 2.18 0.16 -10.08
CA LEU A 102 1.31 1.04 -9.29
C LEU A 102 0.71 0.32 -8.07
N ALA A 103 0.46 -0.98 -8.17
CA ALA A 103 0.02 -1.78 -7.03
C ALA A 103 1.01 -1.69 -5.86
N GLY A 104 2.33 -1.75 -6.12
CA GLY A 104 3.34 -1.57 -5.08
C GLY A 104 3.23 -0.22 -4.36
N ALA A 105 2.96 0.87 -5.08
CA ALA A 105 2.79 2.19 -4.48
C ALA A 105 1.52 2.26 -3.58
N PHE A 106 0.41 1.73 -4.08
CA PHE A 106 -0.85 1.70 -3.32
C PHE A 106 -0.80 0.74 -2.13
N TYR A 107 -0.02 -0.34 -2.21
CA TYR A 107 0.27 -1.22 -1.07
C TYR A 107 1.03 -0.48 0.04
N GLY A 108 2.00 0.36 -0.32
CA GLY A 108 2.73 1.20 0.62
C GLY A 108 1.82 2.20 1.34
N SER A 109 0.92 2.86 0.62
CA SER A 109 -0.07 3.76 1.24
C SER A 109 -1.02 3.02 2.19
N PHE A 110 -1.44 1.82 1.82
CA PHE A 110 -2.32 0.97 2.64
C PHE A 110 -1.61 0.50 3.91
N THR A 111 -0.36 0.04 3.77
CA THR A 111 0.54 -0.29 4.87
C THR A 111 0.66 0.86 5.85
N SER A 112 0.83 2.09 5.35
CA SER A 112 1.01 3.26 6.19
C SER A 112 -0.20 3.54 7.07
N VAL A 113 -1.42 3.50 6.51
CA VAL A 113 -2.62 3.71 7.32
C VAL A 113 -2.83 2.61 8.36
N MET A 114 -2.47 1.35 8.05
CA MET A 114 -2.50 0.27 9.05
C MET A 114 -1.58 0.57 10.24
N SER A 115 -0.34 0.97 9.99
CA SER A 115 0.61 1.38 11.02
C SER A 115 0.12 2.58 11.83
N GLN A 116 -0.54 3.54 11.17
CA GLN A 116 -1.16 4.67 11.85
C GLN A 116 -2.32 4.25 12.76
N GLN A 117 -3.13 3.28 12.34
CA GLN A 117 -4.17 2.73 13.21
C GLN A 117 -3.57 1.93 14.39
N MET A 118 -2.45 1.24 14.20
CA MET A 118 -1.74 0.55 15.31
C MET A 118 -1.29 1.52 16.41
N LYS A 119 -0.87 2.76 16.06
CA LYS A 119 -0.48 3.79 17.04
C LYS A 119 -1.61 4.18 18.01
N ARG A 120 -2.86 3.89 17.64
CA ARG A 120 -4.06 4.18 18.45
C ARG A 120 -4.37 3.06 19.46
N ILE A 121 -3.59 1.99 19.47
CA ILE A 121 -3.75 0.87 20.40
C ILE A 121 -2.82 1.08 21.61
N PRO A 122 -3.37 1.22 22.84
CA PRO A 122 -2.55 1.40 24.04
C PRO A 122 -1.61 0.21 24.27
N GLY A 123 -0.36 0.51 24.65
CA GLY A 123 0.66 -0.50 24.96
C GLY A 123 1.43 -1.04 23.75
N VAL A 124 1.01 -0.75 22.51
CA VAL A 124 1.77 -1.11 21.31
C VAL A 124 3.03 -0.25 21.20
N GLY A 125 4.20 -0.88 21.30
CA GLY A 125 5.49 -0.20 21.23
C GLY A 125 5.86 0.25 19.81
N HIS A 126 6.67 1.31 19.72
CA HIS A 126 7.17 1.84 18.44
C HIS A 126 7.92 0.79 17.60
N THR A 127 8.64 -0.14 18.24
CA THR A 127 9.33 -1.23 17.53
C THR A 127 8.36 -2.07 16.70
N LEU A 128 7.18 -2.37 17.22
CA LEU A 128 6.19 -3.21 16.53
C LEU A 128 5.55 -2.46 15.35
N ILE A 129 5.24 -1.18 15.55
CA ILE A 129 4.72 -0.30 14.50
C ILE A 129 5.76 -0.13 13.38
N SER A 130 7.02 0.14 13.73
CA SER A 130 8.11 0.26 12.75
C SER A 130 8.39 -1.06 12.03
N ALA A 131 8.31 -2.20 12.71
CA ALA A 131 8.45 -3.51 12.08
C ALA A 131 7.34 -3.74 11.05
N GLN A 132 6.10 -3.35 11.36
CA GLN A 132 5.00 -3.41 10.39
C GLN A 132 5.26 -2.49 9.20
N GLU A 133 5.60 -1.21 9.44
CA GLU A 133 5.76 -0.21 8.38
C GLU A 133 6.94 -0.55 7.45
N VAL A 134 8.11 -0.83 8.01
CA VAL A 134 9.33 -1.12 7.23
C VAL A 134 9.16 -2.42 6.42
N SER A 135 8.57 -3.44 7.03
CA SER A 135 8.33 -4.70 6.31
C SER A 135 7.29 -4.53 5.22
N GLY A 136 6.27 -3.71 5.42
CA GLY A 136 5.31 -3.37 4.38
C GLY A 136 5.90 -2.52 3.25
N ALA A 137 6.78 -1.58 3.57
CA ALA A 137 7.54 -0.82 2.57
C ALA A 137 8.47 -1.74 1.76
N TRP A 138 9.09 -2.73 2.40
CA TRP A 138 9.84 -3.77 1.70
C TRP A 138 8.92 -4.64 0.82
N ALA A 139 7.73 -5.01 1.31
CA ALA A 139 6.75 -5.76 0.53
C ALA A 139 6.29 -5.03 -0.74
N CYS A 140 6.35 -3.69 -0.83
CA CYS A 140 6.08 -2.96 -2.08
C CYS A 140 6.98 -3.42 -3.25
N ILE A 141 8.22 -3.82 -2.95
CA ILE A 141 9.19 -4.31 -3.95
C ILE A 141 8.68 -5.59 -4.63
N THR A 142 7.91 -6.41 -3.91
CA THR A 142 7.36 -7.69 -4.39
C THR A 142 6.28 -7.52 -5.46
N PHE A 143 5.77 -6.29 -5.65
CA PHE A 143 4.89 -5.93 -6.76
C PHE A 143 5.68 -5.24 -7.87
N SER A 144 6.48 -4.23 -7.52
CA SER A 144 7.14 -3.36 -8.50
C SER A 144 8.28 -4.05 -9.26
N VAL A 145 9.11 -4.84 -8.58
CA VAL A 145 10.26 -5.50 -9.22
C VAL A 145 9.85 -6.59 -10.21
N PRO A 146 8.98 -7.57 -9.87
CA PRO A 146 8.53 -8.53 -10.86
C PRO A 146 7.79 -7.86 -12.02
N ALA A 147 7.02 -6.79 -11.78
CA ALA A 147 6.39 -6.02 -12.85
C ALA A 147 7.43 -5.46 -13.84
N ILE A 148 8.55 -4.93 -13.35
CA ILE A 148 9.66 -4.45 -14.19
C ILE A 148 10.28 -5.61 -14.99
N PHE A 149 10.47 -6.78 -14.38
CA PHE A 149 10.98 -7.96 -15.10
C PHE A 149 10.01 -8.47 -16.17
N PHE A 150 8.70 -8.52 -15.87
CA PHE A 150 7.67 -8.85 -16.85
C PHE A 150 7.63 -7.85 -18.01
N ALA A 151 7.69 -6.55 -17.71
CA ALA A 151 7.77 -5.49 -18.73
C ALA A 151 9.03 -5.61 -19.59
N THR A 152 10.19 -5.84 -18.96
CA THR A 152 11.47 -6.04 -19.65
C THR A 152 11.44 -7.28 -20.54
N THR A 153 10.73 -8.33 -20.12
CA THR A 153 10.53 -9.54 -20.91
C THR A 153 9.67 -9.27 -22.13
N ALA A 154 8.54 -8.59 -21.96
CA ALA A 154 7.64 -8.21 -23.05
C ALA A 154 8.19 -7.13 -23.99
N TYR A 155 9.21 -6.38 -23.56
CA TYR A 155 9.83 -5.30 -24.34
C TYR A 155 10.61 -5.82 -25.55
N ARG A 156 11.24 -7.00 -25.45
CA ARG A 156 12.03 -7.57 -26.54
C ARG A 156 11.82 -9.08 -26.64
N LEU A 157 11.00 -9.49 -27.61
CA LEU A 157 10.70 -10.90 -27.87
C LEU A 157 11.52 -11.50 -29.02
N ASP A 158 12.18 -10.68 -29.85
CA ASP A 158 13.03 -11.13 -30.98
C ASP A 158 14.41 -11.67 -30.56
N ARG A 159 14.55 -12.10 -29.30
CA ARG A 159 15.78 -12.66 -28.73
C ARG A 159 15.70 -14.19 -28.69
N PRO A 160 16.85 -14.89 -28.52
CA PRO A 160 16.83 -16.33 -28.28
C PRO A 160 15.80 -16.72 -27.20
N PRO A 161 14.91 -17.71 -27.46
CA PRO A 161 13.81 -18.06 -26.56
C PRO A 161 14.23 -18.34 -25.12
N GLU A 162 15.42 -18.91 -24.92
CA GLU A 162 15.98 -19.27 -23.62
C GLU A 162 16.21 -18.04 -22.74
N ILE A 163 16.55 -16.89 -23.32
CA ILE A 163 16.69 -15.62 -22.59
C ILE A 163 15.31 -15.12 -22.13
N THR A 164 14.28 -15.29 -22.96
CA THR A 164 12.90 -14.97 -22.58
C THR A 164 12.41 -15.88 -21.46
N GLN A 165 12.71 -17.17 -21.53
CA GLN A 165 12.38 -18.12 -20.47
C GLN A 165 13.07 -17.74 -19.16
N ALA A 166 14.39 -17.49 -19.17
CA ALA A 166 15.11 -17.13 -17.95
C ALA A 166 14.57 -15.86 -17.27
N LEU A 167 14.18 -14.84 -18.04
CA LEU A 167 13.60 -13.61 -17.50
C LEU A 167 12.15 -13.80 -17.02
N ASN A 168 11.37 -14.65 -17.69
CA ASN A 168 10.06 -15.07 -17.21
C ASN A 168 10.18 -15.78 -15.85
N ASP A 169 11.09 -16.74 -15.75
CA ASP A 169 11.33 -17.51 -14.52
C ASP A 169 11.75 -16.57 -13.38
N LEU A 170 12.66 -15.63 -13.65
CA LEU A 170 13.05 -14.59 -12.69
C LEU A 170 11.85 -13.73 -12.25
N SER A 171 10.96 -13.37 -13.17
CA SER A 171 9.75 -12.58 -12.86
C SER A 171 8.83 -13.34 -11.89
N TRP A 172 8.62 -14.64 -12.12
CA TRP A 172 7.82 -15.50 -11.24
C TRP A 172 8.48 -15.75 -9.89
N MET A 173 9.81 -15.97 -9.86
CA MET A 173 10.55 -16.11 -8.60
C MET A 173 10.43 -14.84 -7.77
N MET A 174 10.60 -13.65 -8.37
CA MET A 174 10.46 -12.38 -7.66
C MET A 174 9.03 -12.06 -7.23
N THR A 175 8.02 -12.71 -7.82
CA THR A 175 6.61 -12.51 -7.44
C THR A 175 6.26 -13.25 -6.14
N PHE A 176 6.74 -14.48 -5.96
CA PHE A 176 6.31 -15.33 -4.83
C PHE A 176 7.40 -15.61 -3.79
N MET A 177 8.68 -15.61 -4.19
CA MET A 177 9.79 -15.95 -3.29
C MET A 177 10.06 -14.89 -2.20
N PRO A 178 9.83 -13.58 -2.41
CA PRO A 178 10.01 -12.56 -1.37
C PRO A 178 8.96 -12.59 -0.24
N PHE A 179 8.75 -13.73 0.42
CA PHE A 179 7.74 -13.91 1.47
C PHE A 179 8.13 -13.31 2.84
N ALA A 180 9.43 -13.14 3.11
CA ALA A 180 9.97 -12.67 4.39
C ALA A 180 9.35 -11.36 4.91
N PRO A 181 9.22 -10.27 4.11
CA PRO A 181 8.58 -9.05 4.58
C PRO A 181 7.13 -9.26 5.05
N PHE A 182 6.38 -10.13 4.37
CA PHE A 182 5.00 -10.41 4.76
C PHE A 182 4.92 -11.15 6.10
N ILE A 183 5.87 -12.02 6.45
CA ILE A 183 5.89 -12.67 7.77
C ILE A 183 5.98 -11.61 8.87
N VAL A 184 6.99 -10.74 8.78
CA VAL A 184 7.25 -9.72 9.81
C VAL A 184 6.10 -8.73 9.88
N GLN A 185 5.61 -8.24 8.73
CA GLN A 185 4.50 -7.29 8.67
C GLN A 185 3.24 -7.86 9.34
N ASN A 186 2.87 -9.09 8.99
CA ASN A 186 1.63 -9.71 9.46
C ASN A 186 1.69 -10.07 10.94
N TRP A 187 2.81 -10.60 11.43
CA TRP A 187 2.95 -10.90 12.85
C TRP A 187 3.04 -9.63 13.69
N ALA A 188 3.70 -8.58 13.20
CA ALA A 188 3.70 -7.28 13.88
C ALA A 188 2.27 -6.73 14.04
N PHE A 189 1.47 -6.79 12.98
CA PHE A 189 0.08 -6.37 13.02
C PHE A 189 -0.76 -7.26 13.95
N ALA A 190 -0.63 -8.59 13.86
CA ALA A 190 -1.35 -9.53 14.70
C ALA A 190 -1.08 -9.33 16.20
N PHE A 191 0.19 -9.17 16.57
CA PHE A 191 0.56 -8.92 17.96
C PHE A 191 0.00 -7.60 18.46
N ALA A 192 0.01 -6.54 17.65
CA ALA A 192 -0.61 -5.26 18.03
C ALA A 192 -2.12 -5.40 18.28
N VAL A 193 -2.83 -6.19 17.47
CA VAL A 193 -4.25 -6.48 17.67
C VAL A 193 -4.48 -7.24 18.99
N PHE A 194 -3.64 -8.24 19.31
CA PHE A 194 -3.79 -9.01 20.56
C PHE A 194 -3.37 -8.25 21.83
N MET A 195 -2.58 -7.18 21.69
CA MET A 195 -2.23 -6.30 22.79
C MET A 195 -3.38 -5.37 23.20
N ASP A 196 -4.41 -5.21 22.37
CA ASP A 196 -5.57 -4.38 22.69
C ASP A 196 -6.44 -5.04 23.77
N ARG A 197 -6.27 -4.60 25.03
CA ARG A 197 -7.02 -5.10 26.20
C ARG A 197 -8.29 -4.30 26.52
N ARG A 198 -8.70 -3.37 25.66
CA ARG A 198 -9.92 -2.58 25.87
C ARG A 198 -11.17 -3.46 25.77
N ALA A 199 -12.23 -3.07 26.48
CA ALA A 199 -13.53 -3.74 26.38
C ALA A 199 -14.12 -3.67 24.96
N LYS A 200 -13.82 -2.58 24.23
CA LYS A 200 -14.13 -2.41 22.80
C LYS A 200 -12.81 -2.25 22.04
N PRO A 201 -12.20 -3.34 21.53
CA PRO A 201 -10.93 -3.24 20.82
C PRO A 201 -11.11 -2.54 19.46
N LEU A 202 -10.04 -1.89 19.00
CA LEU A 202 -10.01 -1.17 17.72
C LEU A 202 -10.22 -2.15 16.56
N PHE A 203 -9.48 -3.25 16.58
CA PHE A 203 -9.63 -4.38 15.67
C PHE A 203 -10.18 -5.60 16.42
N PRO A 204 -11.10 -6.39 15.83
CA PRO A 204 -11.53 -7.63 16.45
C PRO A 204 -10.44 -8.70 16.39
N ALA A 205 -10.49 -9.67 17.31
CA ALA A 205 -9.52 -10.76 17.41
C ALA A 205 -9.36 -11.58 16.11
N LEU A 206 -10.41 -11.65 15.28
CA LEU A 206 -10.36 -12.27 13.96
C LEU A 206 -9.23 -11.70 13.10
N VAL A 207 -9.04 -10.38 13.10
CA VAL A 207 -7.96 -9.72 12.34
C VAL A 207 -6.60 -10.20 12.82
N GLY A 208 -6.42 -10.32 14.13
CA GLY A 208 -5.20 -10.86 14.73
C GLY A 208 -4.93 -12.29 14.27
N TRP A 209 -5.93 -13.18 14.34
CA TRP A 209 -5.78 -14.58 13.92
C TRP A 209 -5.50 -14.75 12.43
N VAL A 210 -6.21 -14.00 11.58
CA VAL A 210 -5.98 -14.03 10.11
C VAL A 210 -4.53 -13.65 9.81
N ASN A 211 -4.01 -12.58 10.40
CA ASN A 211 -2.64 -12.15 10.16
C ASN A 211 -1.59 -13.03 10.86
N LEU A 212 -1.93 -13.71 11.96
CA LEU A 212 -1.02 -14.67 12.58
C LEU A 212 -0.85 -15.94 11.74
N VAL A 213 -1.96 -16.47 11.21
CA VAL A 213 -2.02 -17.76 10.49
C VAL A 213 -1.59 -17.62 9.03
N SER A 214 -1.90 -16.51 8.36
CA SER A 214 -1.63 -16.34 6.92
C SER A 214 -0.17 -16.62 6.55
N PRO A 215 0.85 -16.05 7.22
CA PRO A 215 2.25 -16.32 6.88
C PRO A 215 2.66 -17.79 7.00
N ILE A 216 2.03 -18.54 7.91
CA ILE A 216 2.29 -19.98 8.11
C ILE A 216 1.79 -20.77 6.90
N LEU A 217 0.57 -20.46 6.43
CA LEU A 217 -0.01 -21.10 5.24
C LEU A 217 0.75 -20.75 3.96
N LEU A 218 1.17 -19.49 3.84
CA LEU A 218 1.97 -18.97 2.73
C LEU A 218 3.40 -19.53 2.70
N GLY A 219 3.90 -20.06 3.83
CA GLY A 219 5.22 -20.70 3.93
C GLY A 219 5.38 -21.92 3.01
N SER A 220 4.29 -22.47 2.46
CA SER A 220 4.37 -23.51 1.42
C SER A 220 5.11 -23.06 0.15
N GLY A 221 5.17 -21.75 -0.12
CA GLY A 221 5.93 -21.19 -1.25
C GLY A 221 7.46 -21.30 -1.13
N ILE A 222 8.02 -21.64 0.03
CA ILE A 222 9.48 -21.69 0.27
C ILE A 222 10.18 -22.64 -0.71
N ALA A 223 9.53 -23.75 -1.06
CA ALA A 223 10.11 -24.78 -1.93
C ALA A 223 9.84 -24.56 -3.43
N MET A 224 9.25 -23.44 -3.83
CA MET A 224 8.80 -23.26 -5.23
C MET A 224 9.96 -23.34 -6.24
N HIS A 225 11.15 -22.91 -5.85
CA HIS A 225 12.34 -22.93 -6.69
C HIS A 225 12.94 -24.33 -6.85
N CYS A 226 12.50 -25.30 -6.05
CA CYS A 226 13.02 -26.68 -6.08
C CYS A 226 12.30 -27.57 -7.11
N VAL A 227 11.10 -27.17 -7.57
CA VAL A 227 10.26 -28.01 -8.44
C VAL A 227 9.70 -27.22 -9.62
N LYS A 228 9.51 -27.91 -10.75
CA LYS A 228 8.88 -27.35 -11.96
C LYS A 228 7.47 -27.92 -12.23
N ARG A 229 7.00 -28.84 -11.39
CA ARG A 229 5.70 -29.52 -11.50
C ARG A 229 5.18 -29.89 -10.12
N GLY A 230 3.87 -30.07 -10.00
CA GLY A 230 3.21 -30.51 -8.78
C GLY A 230 2.75 -29.35 -7.89
N PRO A 231 2.28 -29.64 -6.67
CA PRO A 231 1.59 -28.67 -5.82
C PRO A 231 2.47 -27.49 -5.37
N PHE A 232 3.79 -27.68 -5.33
CA PHE A 232 4.78 -26.68 -4.94
C PHE A 232 5.35 -25.87 -6.11
N ALA A 233 5.03 -26.22 -7.37
CA ALA A 233 5.40 -25.38 -8.51
C ALA A 233 4.65 -24.04 -8.43
N TRP A 234 5.18 -22.98 -9.05
CA TRP A 234 4.57 -21.65 -8.91
C TRP A 234 3.15 -21.54 -9.45
N ASP A 235 2.74 -22.44 -10.35
CA ASP A 235 1.37 -22.57 -10.89
C ASP A 235 0.52 -23.59 -10.11
N GLY A 236 1.13 -24.25 -9.11
CA GLY A 236 0.55 -25.33 -8.33
C GLY A 236 -0.45 -24.89 -7.26
N ALA A 237 -1.14 -25.87 -6.69
CA ALA A 237 -2.21 -25.65 -5.70
C ALA A 237 -1.72 -24.98 -4.40
N LEU A 238 -0.52 -25.29 -3.91
CA LEU A 238 -0.01 -24.74 -2.65
C LEU A 238 0.68 -23.40 -2.85
N THR A 239 1.37 -23.19 -3.98
CA THR A 239 2.07 -21.93 -4.22
C THR A 239 1.15 -20.86 -4.77
N PHE A 240 0.32 -21.15 -5.80
CA PHE A 240 -0.58 -20.15 -6.37
C PHE A 240 -1.93 -20.10 -5.67
N TRP A 241 -2.68 -21.20 -5.66
CA TRP A 241 -4.09 -21.17 -5.25
C TRP A 241 -4.27 -20.92 -3.75
N LEU A 242 -3.51 -21.62 -2.91
CA LEU A 242 -3.52 -21.36 -1.46
C LEU A 242 -3.10 -19.92 -1.16
N THR A 243 -2.04 -19.43 -1.83
CA THR A 243 -1.60 -18.03 -1.68
C THR A 243 -2.67 -17.04 -2.09
N ALA A 244 -3.29 -17.23 -3.26
CA ALA A 244 -4.33 -16.35 -3.76
C ALA A 244 -5.55 -16.29 -2.82
N VAL A 245 -5.98 -17.43 -2.27
CA VAL A 245 -7.11 -17.50 -1.33
C VAL A 245 -6.76 -16.86 0.01
N VAL A 246 -5.62 -17.24 0.61
CA VAL A 246 -5.19 -16.72 1.92
C VAL A 246 -4.95 -15.22 1.84
N PHE A 247 -4.20 -14.77 0.83
CA PHE A 247 -3.95 -13.35 0.60
C PHE A 247 -5.24 -12.60 0.29
N GLY A 248 -6.13 -13.14 -0.55
CA GLY A 248 -7.42 -12.50 -0.85
C GLY A 248 -8.30 -12.30 0.39
N ILE A 249 -8.44 -13.33 1.23
CA ILE A 249 -9.17 -13.23 2.50
C ILE A 249 -8.51 -12.20 3.41
N GLN A 250 -7.20 -12.27 3.57
CA GLN A 250 -6.43 -11.34 4.39
C GLN A 250 -6.58 -9.89 3.93
N SER A 251 -6.45 -9.62 2.62
CA SER A 251 -6.62 -8.29 2.04
C SER A 251 -8.01 -7.75 2.32
N ILE A 252 -9.07 -8.53 2.09
CA ILE A 252 -10.45 -8.11 2.36
C ILE A 252 -10.64 -7.77 3.85
N VAL A 253 -10.20 -8.66 4.74
CA VAL A 253 -10.31 -8.48 6.20
C VAL A 253 -9.56 -7.22 6.64
N ASN A 254 -8.31 -7.05 6.22
CA ASN A 254 -7.48 -5.92 6.61
C ASN A 254 -8.02 -4.60 6.08
N ILE A 255 -8.47 -4.55 4.82
CA ILE A 255 -9.05 -3.34 4.22
C ILE A 255 -10.33 -2.95 4.96
N TRP A 256 -11.25 -3.90 5.12
CA TRP A 256 -12.54 -3.65 5.77
C TRP A 256 -12.35 -3.14 7.20
N TYR A 257 -11.58 -3.86 8.01
CA TYR A 257 -11.42 -3.48 9.42
C TYR A 257 -10.53 -2.24 9.62
N THR A 258 -9.65 -1.91 8.66
CA THR A 258 -8.93 -0.62 8.69
C THR A 258 -9.88 0.54 8.42
N LEU A 259 -10.79 0.42 7.44
CA LEU A 259 -11.85 1.42 7.21
C LEU A 259 -12.75 1.58 8.45
N VAL A 260 -13.16 0.46 9.07
CA VAL A 260 -13.94 0.50 10.32
C VAL A 260 -13.16 1.15 11.46
N ALA A 261 -11.86 0.84 11.61
CA ALA A 261 -11.01 1.42 12.64
C ALA A 261 -10.89 2.94 12.51
N ILE A 262 -10.80 3.47 11.29
CA ILE A 262 -10.76 4.91 11.01
C ILE A 262 -12.05 5.61 11.48
N GLU A 263 -13.20 4.93 11.43
CA GLU A 263 -14.47 5.50 11.88
C GLU A 263 -14.70 5.44 13.39
N LYS A 264 -14.05 4.52 14.09
CA LYS A 264 -14.19 4.41 15.54
C LYS A 264 -13.49 5.58 16.21
N ASP A 265 -14.20 6.32 17.04
CA ASP A 265 -13.58 7.17 18.04
C ASP A 265 -13.22 6.30 19.26
N LEU A 266 -12.07 6.57 19.87
CA LEU A 266 -11.61 5.84 21.06
C LEU A 266 -12.04 6.65 22.28
N ASP A 267 -13.03 6.14 23.01
CA ASP A 267 -13.46 6.64 24.32
C ASP A 267 -12.41 6.36 25.41
#